data_AF-Q5IA02-F1
#
_entry.id   AF-Q5IA02-F1
#
_cell.length_a   1.000
_cell.length_b   1.000
_cell.length_c   1.000
_cell.angle_alpha   90.00
_cell.angle_beta   90.00
_cell.angle_gamma   90.00
#
_symmetry.space_group_name_H-M   'P 1'
#
loop_
_entity.id
_entity.type
_entity.pdbx_description
1 polymer ?
#
loop_
_entity_poly.entity_id
_entity_poly.type
_entity_poly.pdbx_seq_one_letter_code
_entity_poly.pdbx_strand_id
1 'polypeptide(L)'
;MKERISGLRNESSKTKRTGLFQRITAAFPPLLIIISKKKWTTFLQNLSVFWHINVGIEEIMADHVHQEITRKWILVYLRLFLLIVIKDVFLFGSSFFSEQRKSKNL
;
A
#
# COMPACT_ATOMS: atom_id res chain seq x y z
N MET A 1 -20.05 -10.32 37.11
CA MET A 1 -20.69 -10.69 35.83
C MET A 1 -19.60 -10.72 34.77
N LYS A 2 -19.19 -11.90 34.29
CA LYS A 2 -18.07 -12.06 33.35
C LYS A 2 -18.59 -11.81 31.93
N GLU A 3 -18.09 -10.78 31.25
CA GLU A 3 -18.51 -10.48 29.88
C GLU A 3 -18.29 -11.71 28.99
N ARG A 4 -19.36 -12.15 28.30
CA ARG A 4 -19.23 -13.13 27.22
C ARG A 4 -18.50 -12.45 26.06
N ILE A 5 -17.23 -12.80 25.87
CA ILE A 5 -16.45 -12.44 24.69
C ILE A 5 -17.04 -13.26 23.53
N SER A 6 -18.05 -12.72 22.85
CA SER A 6 -18.68 -13.38 21.71
C SER A 6 -17.76 -13.26 20.49
N GLY A 7 -17.38 -14.40 19.90
CA GLY A 7 -16.51 -14.48 18.70
C GLY A 7 -16.96 -13.57 17.55
N LEU A 8 -18.27 -13.32 17.45
CA LEU A 8 -18.90 -12.45 16.46
C LEU A 8 -18.51 -10.96 16.60
N ARG A 9 -18.23 -10.48 17.82
CA ARG A 9 -17.85 -9.08 18.07
C ARG A 9 -16.44 -8.79 17.56
N ASN A 10 -15.53 -9.75 17.68
CA ASN A 10 -14.15 -9.67 17.18
C ASN A 10 -14.07 -9.79 15.65
N GLU A 11 -14.92 -10.60 15.01
CA GLU A 11 -14.99 -10.64 13.54
C GLU A 11 -15.56 -9.35 12.94
N SER A 12 -16.67 -8.83 13.49
CA SER A 12 -17.28 -7.57 13.07
C SER A 12 -16.33 -6.37 13.17
N SER A 13 -15.56 -6.29 14.26
CA SER A 13 -14.57 -5.21 14.46
C SER A 13 -13.36 -5.33 13.53
N LYS A 14 -12.97 -6.55 13.14
CA LYS A 14 -11.91 -6.80 12.16
C LYS A 14 -12.29 -6.28 10.77
N THR A 15 -13.51 -6.59 10.31
CA THR A 15 -14.04 -6.12 9.02
C THR A 15 -14.25 -4.60 8.99
N LYS A 16 -14.69 -3.99 10.11
CA LYS A 16 -14.82 -2.53 10.20
C LYS A 16 -13.47 -1.80 10.15
N ARG A 17 -12.41 -2.38 10.71
CA ARG A 17 -11.05 -1.82 10.64
C ARG A 17 -10.50 -1.88 9.22
N THR A 18 -10.63 -3.00 8.53
CA THR A 18 -10.14 -3.14 7.14
C THR A 18 -10.83 -2.13 6.21
N GLY A 19 -12.15 -1.92 6.36
CA GLY A 19 -12.90 -0.89 5.61
C GLY A 19 -12.43 0.55 5.85
N LEU A 20 -12.07 0.88 7.10
CA LEU A 20 -11.51 2.20 7.43
C LEU A 20 -10.13 2.42 6.83
N PHE A 21 -9.25 1.41 6.90
CA PHE A 21 -7.93 1.48 6.29
C PHE A 21 -7.99 1.60 4.77
N GLN A 22 -8.95 0.93 4.11
CA GLN A 22 -9.21 1.09 2.68
C GLN A 22 -9.62 2.51 2.33
N ARG A 23 -10.57 3.12 3.07
CA ARG A 23 -10.99 4.50 2.84
C ARG A 23 -9.86 5.51 3.02
N ILE A 24 -9.05 5.34 4.07
CA ILE A 24 -7.89 6.21 4.31
C ILE A 24 -6.86 6.03 3.18
N THR A 25 -6.61 4.79 2.77
CA THR A 25 -5.70 4.45 1.67
C THR A 25 -6.19 5.02 0.34
N ALA A 26 -7.50 5.09 0.08
CA ALA A 26 -8.09 5.66 -1.14
C ALA A 26 -8.06 7.19 -1.20
N ALA A 27 -8.17 7.85 -0.05
CA ALA A 27 -8.08 9.32 0.02
C ALA A 27 -6.64 9.84 -0.06
N PHE A 28 -5.64 8.98 0.20
CA PHE A 28 -4.23 9.36 0.30
C PHE A 28 -3.58 9.77 -1.04
N PRO A 29 -3.77 9.02 -2.16
CA PRO A 29 -3.18 9.39 -3.44
C PRO A 29 -3.66 10.75 -3.97
N PRO A 30 -4.97 11.08 -3.98
CA PRO A 30 -5.47 12.39 -4.41
C PRO A 30 -4.87 13.55 -3.62
N LEU A 31 -4.75 13.41 -2.29
CA LEU A 31 -4.16 14.42 -1.42
C LEU A 31 -2.68 14.67 -1.75
N LEU A 32 -1.93 13.62 -2.06
CA LEU A 32 -0.51 13.73 -2.40
C LEU A 32 -0.29 14.40 -3.77
N ILE A 33 -1.21 14.24 -4.73
CA ILE A 33 -1.14 14.94 -6.03
C ILE A 33 -1.16 16.45 -5.84
N ILE A 34 -2.02 16.96 -4.96
CA ILE A 34 -2.20 18.40 -4.72
C ILE A 34 -0.94 19.03 -4.09
N ILE A 35 -0.17 18.25 -3.32
CA ILE A 35 1.03 18.71 -2.58
C ILE A 35 2.32 18.42 -3.39
N SER A 36 2.23 17.85 -4.59
CA SER A 36 3.35 17.35 -5.40
C SER A 36 4.20 18.45 -6.07
N LYS A 37 4.81 19.34 -5.29
CA LYS A 37 5.78 20.33 -5.81
C LYS A 37 7.25 19.94 -5.63
N LYS A 38 7.55 18.88 -4.89
CA LYS A 38 8.93 18.44 -4.59
C LYS A 38 9.15 17.01 -5.07
N LYS A 39 10.36 16.70 -5.56
CA LYS A 39 10.78 15.34 -5.94
C LYS A 39 10.54 14.30 -4.82
N TRP A 40 10.67 14.70 -3.55
CA TRP A 40 10.33 13.85 -2.39
C TRP A 40 8.83 13.55 -2.26
N THR A 41 7.97 14.53 -2.54
CA THR A 41 6.51 14.30 -2.48
C THR A 41 6.06 13.42 -3.64
N THR A 42 6.69 13.51 -4.81
CA THR A 42 6.50 12.56 -5.92
C THR A 42 6.88 11.12 -5.54
N PHE A 43 7.99 10.93 -4.80
CA PHE A 43 8.38 9.60 -4.30
C PHE A 43 7.33 9.01 -3.35
N LEU A 44 6.86 9.82 -2.38
CA LEU A 44 5.80 9.40 -1.45
C LEU A 44 4.47 9.13 -2.16
N GLN A 45 4.15 9.91 -3.19
CA GLN A 45 2.96 9.72 -4.01
C GLN A 45 3.00 8.39 -4.77
N ASN A 46 4.14 8.05 -5.38
CA ASN A 46 4.33 6.76 -6.05
C ASN A 46 4.13 5.59 -5.06
N LEU A 47 4.66 5.70 -3.84
CA LEU A 47 4.48 4.69 -2.80
C LEU A 47 3.01 4.57 -2.36
N SER A 48 2.29 5.69 -2.25
CA SER A 48 0.88 5.71 -1.87
C SER A 48 -0.02 5.07 -2.93
N VAL A 49 0.18 5.39 -4.20
CA VAL A 49 -0.56 4.78 -5.31
C VAL A 49 -0.31 3.28 -5.34
N PHE A 50 0.94 2.87 -5.13
CA PHE A 50 1.34 1.49 -5.10
C PHE A 50 0.67 0.69 -3.97
N TRP A 51 0.60 1.27 -2.77
CA TRP A 51 -0.13 0.68 -1.65
C TRP A 51 -1.63 0.55 -1.94
N HIS A 52 -2.24 1.57 -2.55
CA HIS A 52 -3.66 1.54 -2.92
C HIS A 52 -3.98 0.43 -3.93
N ILE A 53 -3.14 0.28 -4.97
CA ILE A 53 -3.31 -0.78 -5.96
C ILE A 53 -3.21 -2.17 -5.30
N ASN A 54 -2.26 -2.36 -4.40
CA ASN A 54 -2.08 -3.63 -3.70
C ASN A 54 -3.33 -4.03 -2.89
N VAL A 55 -3.90 -3.08 -2.13
CA VAL A 55 -5.13 -3.30 -1.36
C VAL A 55 -6.32 -3.59 -2.28
N GLY A 56 -6.46 -2.85 -3.40
CA GLY A 56 -7.53 -3.07 -4.36
C GLY A 56 -7.46 -4.44 -5.04
N ILE A 57 -6.26 -4.91 -5.39
CA ILE A 57 -6.06 -6.25 -5.95
C ILE A 57 -6.44 -7.34 -4.93
N GLU A 58 -6.06 -7.16 -3.66
CA GLU A 58 -6.40 -8.12 -2.59
C GLU A 58 -7.92 -8.25 -2.40
N GLU A 59 -8.66 -7.14 -2.51
CA GLU A 59 -10.12 -7.12 -2.44
C GLU A 59 -10.77 -7.80 -3.66
N ILE A 60 -10.32 -7.48 -4.89
CA ILE A 60 -10.81 -8.14 -6.10
C ILE A 60 -10.57 -9.65 -6.05
N MET A 61 -9.40 -10.07 -5.57
CA MET A 61 -9.07 -11.48 -5.37
C MET A 61 -9.94 -12.14 -4.30
N ALA A 62 -10.27 -11.41 -3.24
CA ALA A 62 -11.14 -11.92 -2.19
C ALA A 62 -12.54 -12.26 -2.72
N ASP A 63 -13.04 -11.44 -3.65
CA ASP A 63 -14.37 -11.56 -4.26
C ASP A 63 -14.41 -12.57 -5.43
N HIS A 64 -13.33 -12.68 -6.21
CA HIS A 64 -13.35 -13.49 -7.45
C HIS A 64 -12.65 -14.85 -7.31
N VAL A 65 -11.57 -14.93 -6.52
CA VAL A 65 -10.76 -16.16 -6.41
C VAL A 65 -11.17 -16.94 -5.18
N HIS A 66 -12.09 -17.88 -5.38
CA HIS A 66 -12.66 -18.71 -4.31
C HIS A 66 -11.73 -19.85 -3.87
N GLN A 67 -10.77 -20.25 -4.70
CA GLN A 67 -9.79 -21.28 -4.34
C GLN A 67 -8.64 -20.69 -3.52
N GLU A 68 -8.45 -21.23 -2.31
CA GLU A 68 -7.39 -20.77 -1.39
C GLU A 68 -5.98 -20.92 -1.96
N ILE A 69 -5.72 -22.00 -2.70
CA ILE A 69 -4.42 -22.27 -3.32
C ILE A 69 -4.11 -21.18 -4.34
N THR A 70 -5.03 -20.92 -5.27
CA THR A 70 -4.90 -19.88 -6.29
C THR A 70 -4.74 -18.50 -5.68
N ARG A 71 -5.49 -18.18 -4.63
CA ARG A 71 -5.37 -16.91 -3.89
C ARG A 71 -3.96 -16.74 -3.29
N LYS A 72 -3.40 -17.78 -2.67
CA LYS A 72 -2.03 -17.73 -2.11
C LYS A 72 -0.98 -17.55 -3.19
N TRP A 73 -1.08 -18.27 -4.31
CA TRP A 73 -0.13 -18.12 -5.42
C TRP A 73 -0.15 -16.71 -6.00
N ILE A 74 -1.33 -16.14 -6.24
CA ILE A 74 -1.44 -14.77 -6.75
C ILE A 74 -0.86 -13.76 -5.75
N LEU A 75 -1.07 -13.93 -4.45
CA LEU A 75 -0.44 -13.06 -3.44
C LEU A 75 1.10 -13.15 -3.47
N VAL A 76 1.66 -14.34 -3.72
CA VAL A 76 3.12 -14.51 -3.88
C VAL A 76 3.60 -13.81 -5.15
N TYR A 77 2.91 -13.97 -6.28
CA TYR A 77 3.24 -13.27 -7.53
C TYR A 77 3.13 -11.76 -7.38
N LEU A 78 2.09 -11.27 -6.69
CA LEU A 78 1.91 -9.86 -6.40
C LEU A 78 3.10 -9.36 -5.57
N ARG A 79 3.49 -10.04 -4.49
CA ARG A 79 4.68 -9.66 -3.70
C ARG A 79 5.97 -9.65 -4.52
N LEU A 80 6.18 -10.63 -5.40
CA LEU A 80 7.35 -10.64 -6.29
C LEU A 80 7.34 -9.45 -7.25
N PHE A 81 6.19 -9.16 -7.86
CA PHE A 81 6.02 -7.96 -8.66
C PHE A 81 6.32 -6.69 -7.87
N LEU A 82 5.86 -6.61 -6.61
CA LEU A 82 6.13 -5.45 -5.76
C LEU A 82 7.63 -5.27 -5.49
N LEU A 83 8.37 -6.37 -5.28
CA LEU A 83 9.81 -6.36 -5.07
C LEU A 83 10.58 -5.89 -6.32
N ILE A 84 10.09 -6.20 -7.51
CA ILE A 84 10.70 -5.72 -8.76
C ILE A 84 10.48 -4.21 -8.89
N VAL A 85 9.27 -3.72 -8.67
CA VAL A 85 8.97 -2.28 -8.79
C VAL A 85 9.69 -1.46 -7.71
N ILE A 86 9.79 -1.96 -6.47
CA ILE A 86 10.46 -1.21 -5.40
C ILE A 86 11.95 -1.04 -5.66
N LYS A 87 12.61 -1.98 -6.35
CA LYS A 87 13.99 -1.84 -6.81
C LYS A 87 14.18 -0.59 -7.65
N ASP A 88 13.29 -0.39 -8.62
CA ASP A 88 13.39 0.74 -9.55
C ASP A 88 13.06 2.07 -8.86
N VAL A 89 12.09 2.05 -7.93
CA VAL A 89 11.77 3.18 -7.06
C VAL A 89 12.95 3.54 -6.14
N PHE A 90 13.66 2.56 -5.59
CA PHE A 90 14.88 2.78 -4.80
C PHE A 90 16.03 3.35 -5.63
N LEU A 91 16.21 2.86 -6.85
CA LEU A 91 17.23 3.39 -7.76
C LEU A 91 16.98 4.87 -8.03
N PHE A 92 15.72 5.25 -8.33
CA PHE A 92 15.31 6.64 -8.51
C PHE A 92 15.49 7.49 -7.24
N GLY A 93 15.16 6.94 -6.07
CA GLY A 93 15.37 7.63 -4.80
C GLY A 93 16.85 7.87 -4.50
N SER A 94 17.70 6.87 -4.75
CA SER A 94 19.15 6.95 -4.49
C SER A 94 19.84 7.99 -5.37
N SER A 95 19.48 8.06 -6.66
CA SER A 95 19.99 9.09 -7.57
C SER A 95 19.54 10.48 -7.14
N PHE A 96 18.28 10.64 -6.74
CA PHE A 96 17.78 11.90 -6.19
C PHE A 96 18.55 12.35 -4.93
N PHE A 97 18.79 11.44 -3.97
CA PHE A 97 19.57 11.75 -2.76
C PHE A 97 21.02 12.12 -3.08
N SER A 98 21.63 11.47 -4.08
CA SER A 98 22.98 11.79 -4.53
C SER A 98 23.06 13.21 -5.11
N GLU A 99 22.04 13.62 -5.87
CA GLU A 99 21.95 14.95 -6.49
C GLU A 99 21.75 16.04 -5.43
N GLN A 100 20.91 15.78 -4.42
CA GLN A 100 20.75 16.66 -3.25
C GLN A 100 22.05 16.81 -2.45
N ARG A 101 22.87 15.74 -2.34
CA ARG A 101 24.18 15.81 -1.66
C ARG A 101 25.16 16.69 -2.44
N LYS A 102 25.17 16.61 -3.77
CA LYS A 102 26.04 17.43 -4.62
C LYS A 102 25.69 18.92 -4.53
N SER A 103 24.40 19.25 -4.50
CA SER A 103 23.91 20.64 -4.36
C SER A 103 24.21 21.30 -3.01
N LYS A 104 24.49 20.53 -1.95
CA LYS A 104 24.79 21.07 -0.61
C LYS A 104 26.29 21.29 -0.34
N ASN A 105 27.16 20.79 -1.22
CA ASN A 105 28.63 20.90 -1.12
C ASN A 105 29.22 21.88 -2.15
N LEU A 106 28.36 22.70 -2.77
CA LEU A 106 28.64 23.80 -3.70
C LEU A 106 28.05 25.07 -3.08
#